data_AF-A0A2N8LXS0-F1
#
_entry.id   AF-A0A2N8LXS0-F1
#
_cell.length_a   1.000
_cell.length_b   1.000
_cell.length_c   1.000
_cell.angle_alpha   90.00
_cell.angle_beta   90.00
_cell.angle_gamma   90.00
#
_symmetry.space_group_name_H-M   'P 1'
#
loop_
_entity.id
_entity.type
_entity.pdbx_description
1 polymer ?
#
loop_
_entity_poly.entity_id
_entity_poly.type
_entity_poly.pdbx_seq_one_letter_code
_entity_poly.pdbx_strand_id
1 'polypeptide(L)'
;MSHARDDHRPRQRGESNSTELTDPVCGMSVMKTSFHKAEFQGRLYSFCSAHCRSQFMNNPQRYLTRSERAEGDANTEYSCPMHPEVRQLGPGTCPKCGMALEPVMPSSEARDNPELADFRRRFWYTLPLTIMVTLIAMSGGAFDSLLGTARPWMELALATPVVLWSGWPFFVRWIQSLKQRSPNMWTLIGTGTGAAYLYSVIATVAPGIFPTSFRLDGDVAVYFEAAAVIISLTLLGQVLELKARSETGAAIRGVMDW
;
A
#
# COMPACT_ATOMS: atom_id res chain seq x y z
N MET A 1 14.97 -45.41 -57.01
CA MET A 1 15.20 -43.95 -56.97
C MET A 1 13.89 -43.28 -56.63
N SER A 2 13.90 -42.42 -55.59
CA SER A 2 12.93 -41.36 -55.27
C SER A 2 11.46 -41.78 -55.05
N HIS A 3 11.04 -41.96 -53.79
CA HIS A 3 10.55 -40.93 -52.85
C HIS A 3 9.06 -40.59 -53.03
N ALA A 4 8.27 -41.08 -52.06
CA ALA A 4 6.93 -40.65 -51.70
C ALA A 4 6.95 -39.28 -51.00
N ARG A 5 5.94 -38.45 -51.28
CA ARG A 5 5.50 -37.18 -50.65
C ARG A 5 4.24 -36.74 -51.45
N ASP A 6 3.13 -36.26 -50.92
CA ASP A 6 2.88 -35.49 -49.71
C ASP A 6 1.46 -35.81 -49.19
N ASP A 7 1.36 -36.05 -47.88
CA ASP A 7 0.08 -36.13 -47.18
C ASP A 7 0.06 -34.97 -46.15
N HIS A 8 -0.87 -34.04 -46.32
CA HIS A 8 -0.99 -32.83 -45.51
C HIS A 8 -1.56 -33.16 -44.13
N ARG A 9 -0.72 -33.10 -43.09
CA ARG A 9 -1.13 -33.17 -41.68
C ARG A 9 -0.82 -31.84 -40.98
N PRO A 10 -1.77 -31.26 -40.19
CA PRO A 10 -1.59 -29.96 -39.59
C PRO A 10 -0.51 -30.01 -38.50
N ARG A 11 0.38 -29.01 -38.49
CA ARG A 11 1.45 -28.87 -37.50
C ARG A 11 0.87 -28.72 -36.10
N GLN A 12 1.23 -29.69 -35.26
CA GLN A 12 0.92 -29.71 -33.84
C GLN A 12 1.57 -28.55 -33.11
N ARG A 13 0.77 -28.02 -32.18
CA ARG A 13 1.06 -27.04 -31.15
C ARG A 13 2.26 -27.51 -30.33
N GLY A 14 3.38 -26.79 -30.40
CA GLY A 14 4.56 -27.08 -29.58
C GLY A 14 4.26 -26.89 -28.10
N GLU A 15 4.31 -27.97 -27.35
CA GLU A 15 4.36 -28.03 -25.89
C GLU A 15 5.62 -27.32 -25.38
N SER A 16 5.48 -26.12 -24.81
CA SER A 16 6.49 -25.52 -23.95
C SER A 16 6.33 -26.08 -22.54
N ASN A 17 6.98 -27.21 -22.27
CA ASN A 17 7.03 -27.83 -20.95
C ASN A 17 8.08 -27.12 -20.06
N SER A 18 7.94 -25.80 -19.87
CA SER A 18 8.76 -25.01 -18.96
C SER A 18 8.16 -25.09 -17.56
N THR A 19 8.61 -26.07 -16.76
CA THR A 19 8.33 -26.06 -15.32
C THR A 19 9.10 -24.89 -14.70
N GLU A 20 8.50 -23.71 -14.70
CA GLU A 20 8.96 -22.54 -13.96
C GLU A 20 8.87 -22.86 -12.48
N LEU A 21 10.02 -22.90 -11.80
CA LEU A 21 10.10 -22.98 -10.35
C LEU A 21 10.23 -21.55 -9.82
N THR A 22 9.74 -21.27 -8.61
CA THR A 22 9.83 -19.93 -8.03
C THR A 22 10.92 -19.89 -6.97
N ASP A 23 11.79 -18.88 -7.01
CA ASP A 23 12.78 -18.65 -5.95
C ASP A 23 12.07 -18.20 -4.66
N PRO A 24 12.18 -18.95 -3.54
CA PRO A 24 11.44 -18.66 -2.31
C PRO A 24 11.93 -17.40 -1.56
N VAL A 25 13.10 -16.85 -1.92
CA VAL A 25 13.68 -15.65 -1.27
C VAL A 25 13.20 -14.37 -1.94
N CYS A 26 13.21 -14.33 -3.27
CA CYS A 26 12.91 -13.12 -4.05
C CYS A 26 11.62 -13.20 -4.89
N GLY A 27 11.04 -14.38 -5.06
CA GLY A 27 9.80 -14.59 -5.84
C GLY A 27 10.00 -14.58 -7.37
N MET A 28 11.24 -14.67 -7.85
CA MET A 28 11.54 -14.65 -9.29
C MET A 28 11.39 -16.05 -9.89
N SER A 29 10.76 -16.15 -11.07
CA SER A 29 10.67 -17.40 -11.83
C SER A 29 12.05 -17.86 -12.28
N VAL A 30 12.42 -19.08 -11.91
CA VAL A 30 13.66 -19.76 -12.23
C VAL A 30 13.40 -21.01 -13.05
N MET A 31 14.21 -21.20 -14.09
CA MET A 31 14.18 -22.42 -14.87
C MET A 31 14.72 -23.60 -14.03
N LYS A 32 14.17 -24.79 -14.23
CA LYS A 32 14.61 -26.05 -13.57
C LYS A 32 16.10 -26.38 -13.76
N THR A 33 16.74 -25.73 -14.75
CA THR A 33 18.16 -25.81 -15.09
C THR A 33 19.05 -24.76 -14.40
N SER A 34 18.54 -23.99 -13.43
CA SER A 34 19.35 -22.95 -12.78
C SER A 34 20.59 -23.52 -12.08
N PHE A 35 21.72 -22.78 -12.15
CA PHE A 35 23.00 -23.21 -11.57
C PHE A 35 23.02 -23.17 -10.04
N HIS A 36 22.13 -22.39 -9.42
CA HIS A 36 22.11 -22.16 -7.98
C HIS A 36 21.00 -23.00 -7.35
N LYS A 37 21.37 -24.19 -6.86
CA LYS A 37 20.46 -25.13 -6.19
C LYS A 37 20.90 -25.36 -4.75
N ALA A 38 19.95 -25.59 -3.85
CA ALA A 38 20.22 -26.06 -2.50
C ALA A 38 19.20 -27.12 -2.11
N GLU A 39 19.65 -28.12 -1.37
CA GLU A 39 18.80 -29.16 -0.83
C GLU A 39 18.49 -28.85 0.64
N PHE A 40 17.20 -28.87 1.00
CA PHE A 40 16.76 -28.68 2.38
C PHE A 40 15.58 -29.61 2.66
N GLN A 41 15.70 -30.43 3.72
CA GLN A 41 14.70 -31.45 4.10
C GLN A 41 14.33 -32.41 2.96
N GLY A 42 15.30 -32.82 2.14
CA GLY A 42 15.08 -33.76 1.02
C GLY A 42 14.34 -33.17 -0.18
N ARG A 43 14.10 -31.84 -0.21
CA ARG A 43 13.56 -31.11 -1.36
C ARG A 43 14.65 -30.22 -1.98
N LEU A 44 14.74 -30.25 -3.31
CA LEU A 44 15.69 -29.46 -4.08
C LEU A 44 15.07 -28.10 -4.46
N TYR A 45 15.61 -27.01 -3.91
CA TYR A 45 15.19 -25.64 -4.22
C TYR A 45 16.13 -25.00 -5.24
N SER A 46 15.57 -24.25 -6.17
CA SER A 46 16.29 -23.53 -7.22
C SER A 46 16.23 -22.02 -6.97
N PHE A 47 17.35 -21.33 -7.15
CA PHE A 47 17.51 -19.90 -6.84
C PHE A 47 17.95 -19.12 -8.08
N CYS A 48 17.59 -17.83 -8.12
CA CYS A 48 17.93 -16.93 -9.23
C CYS A 48 19.39 -16.47 -9.16
N SER A 49 19.99 -16.48 -7.97
CA SER A 49 21.35 -15.99 -7.72
C SER A 49 22.03 -16.72 -6.55
N ALA A 50 23.36 -16.65 -6.51
CA ALA A 50 24.14 -17.12 -5.36
C ALA A 50 23.76 -16.40 -4.05
N HIS A 51 23.29 -15.15 -4.15
CA HIS A 51 22.85 -14.34 -3.01
C HIS A 51 21.52 -14.84 -2.43
N CYS A 52 20.55 -15.18 -3.28
CA CYS A 52 19.29 -15.76 -2.82
C CYS A 52 19.51 -17.15 -2.21
N ARG A 53 20.39 -17.96 -2.80
CA ARG A 53 20.82 -19.23 -2.20
C ARG A 53 21.42 -19.05 -0.80
N SER A 54 22.32 -18.08 -0.62
CA SER A 54 22.97 -17.88 0.69
C SER A 54 21.98 -17.36 1.75
N GLN A 55 21.07 -16.45 1.39
CA GLN A 55 20.00 -16.02 2.30
C GLN A 55 19.10 -17.19 2.74
N PHE A 56 18.73 -18.07 1.80
CA PHE A 56 17.94 -19.25 2.11
C PHE A 56 18.68 -20.22 3.04
N MET A 57 19.97 -20.48 2.78
CA MET A 57 20.78 -21.34 3.65
C MET A 57 20.96 -20.78 5.06
N ASN A 58 21.00 -19.46 5.21
CA ASN A 58 21.16 -18.80 6.51
C ASN A 58 19.88 -18.86 7.36
N ASN A 59 18.69 -18.76 6.76
CA ASN A 59 17.42 -18.77 7.47
C ASN A 59 16.28 -19.46 6.67
N PRO A 60 16.36 -20.78 6.43
CA PRO A 60 15.47 -21.47 5.50
C PRO A 60 14.00 -21.47 5.96
N GLN A 61 13.77 -21.63 7.27
CA GLN A 61 12.41 -21.66 7.84
C GLN A 61 11.60 -20.40 7.49
N ARG A 62 12.22 -19.20 7.51
CA ARG A 62 11.53 -17.93 7.23
C ARG A 62 10.94 -17.86 5.83
N TYR A 63 11.59 -18.49 4.85
CA TYR A 63 11.15 -18.45 3.44
C TYR A 63 10.19 -19.59 3.10
N LEU A 64 10.33 -20.75 3.75
CA LEU A 64 9.42 -21.87 3.59
C LEU A 64 8.01 -21.54 4.10
N THR A 65 7.90 -20.93 5.28
CA THR A 65 6.58 -20.52 5.82
C THR A 65 5.91 -19.40 5.04
N ARG A 66 6.64 -18.70 4.15
CA ARG A 66 6.06 -17.66 3.27
C ARG A 66 5.56 -18.26 1.95
N SER A 67 6.32 -19.20 1.37
CA SER A 67 5.92 -19.90 0.13
C SER A 67 4.69 -20.76 0.35
N GLU A 68 4.65 -21.52 1.45
CA GLU A 68 3.51 -22.38 1.79
C GLU A 68 2.24 -21.56 2.11
N ARG A 69 2.41 -20.36 2.69
CA ARG A 69 1.30 -19.41 2.90
C ARG A 69 0.81 -18.76 1.60
N ALA A 70 1.65 -18.58 0.59
CA ALA A 70 1.24 -18.01 -0.70
C ALA A 70 0.48 -19.03 -1.57
N GLU A 71 0.84 -20.32 -1.50
CA GLU A 71 0.15 -21.39 -2.23
C GLU A 71 -1.09 -21.94 -1.51
N GLY A 72 -1.13 -21.89 -0.18
CA GLY A 72 -2.32 -22.25 0.60
C GLY A 72 -3.47 -21.23 0.54
N ASP A 73 -3.21 -20.01 0.04
CA ASP A 73 -4.12 -18.88 0.14
C ASP A 73 -4.85 -18.52 -1.16
N ALA A 74 -4.39 -19.07 -2.29
CA ALA A 74 -4.99 -18.85 -3.60
C ALA A 74 -6.40 -19.46 -3.76
N ASN A 75 -6.78 -20.37 -2.85
CA ASN A 75 -8.09 -21.05 -2.88
C ASN A 75 -8.98 -20.74 -1.66
N THR A 76 -8.54 -19.81 -0.80
CA THR A 76 -9.35 -19.31 0.32
C THR A 76 -10.27 -18.22 -0.22
N GLU A 77 -11.56 -18.27 0.13
CA GLU A 77 -12.50 -17.21 -0.22
C GLU A 77 -12.25 -15.99 0.67
N TYR A 78 -11.98 -14.85 0.06
CA TYR A 78 -11.78 -13.55 0.70
C TYR A 78 -13.01 -12.67 0.47
N SER A 79 -13.49 -12.01 1.53
CA SER A 79 -14.65 -11.12 1.46
C SER A 79 -14.33 -9.75 2.03
N CYS A 80 -15.00 -8.72 1.51
CA CYS A 80 -14.88 -7.38 2.05
C CYS A 80 -15.78 -7.26 3.30
N PRO A 81 -15.24 -6.86 4.46
CA PRO A 81 -16.02 -6.81 5.69
C PRO A 81 -17.07 -5.70 5.70
N MET A 82 -17.00 -4.73 4.77
CA MET A 82 -18.04 -3.72 4.55
C MET A 82 -18.99 -4.06 3.40
N HIS A 83 -18.57 -4.91 2.47
CA HIS A 83 -19.34 -5.26 1.28
C HIS A 83 -19.33 -6.78 1.13
N PRO A 84 -20.15 -7.52 1.91
CA PRO A 84 -20.11 -8.99 1.96
C PRO A 84 -20.47 -9.67 0.64
N GLU A 85 -21.04 -8.91 -0.30
CA GLU A 85 -21.30 -9.29 -1.70
C GLU A 85 -20.01 -9.42 -2.53
N VAL A 86 -18.92 -8.77 -2.10
CA VAL A 86 -17.62 -8.82 -2.77
C VAL A 86 -16.83 -9.99 -2.21
N ARG A 87 -16.83 -11.10 -2.94
CA ARG A 87 -16.02 -12.29 -2.65
C ARG A 87 -15.09 -12.60 -3.81
N GLN A 88 -13.84 -12.95 -3.51
CA GLN A 88 -12.87 -13.39 -4.50
C GLN A 88 -11.95 -14.47 -3.93
N LEU A 89 -11.32 -15.24 -4.80
CA LEU A 89 -10.31 -16.22 -4.40
C LEU A 89 -8.95 -15.51 -4.28
N GLY A 90 -8.36 -15.58 -3.09
CA GLY A 90 -7.08 -14.95 -2.76
C GLY A 90 -7.14 -13.46 -2.34
N PRO A 91 -6.02 -12.93 -1.82
CA PRO A 91 -5.95 -11.59 -1.27
C PRO A 91 -6.11 -10.51 -2.36
N GLY A 92 -6.68 -9.37 -1.98
CA GLY A 92 -6.81 -8.21 -2.87
C GLY A 92 -7.59 -7.07 -2.24
N THR A 93 -7.94 -6.07 -3.06
CA THR A 93 -8.67 -4.88 -2.63
C THR A 93 -10.10 -4.88 -3.14
N CYS A 94 -11.05 -4.56 -2.27
CA CYS A 94 -12.46 -4.44 -2.62
C CYS A 94 -12.68 -3.34 -3.68
N PRO A 95 -13.33 -3.63 -4.81
CA PRO A 95 -13.60 -2.64 -5.85
C PRO A 95 -14.65 -1.60 -5.45
N LYS A 96 -15.40 -1.81 -4.35
CA LYS A 96 -16.41 -0.86 -3.86
C LYS A 96 -15.83 0.16 -2.87
N CYS A 97 -15.00 -0.27 -1.91
CA CYS A 97 -14.48 0.59 -0.85
C CYS A 97 -12.95 0.70 -0.79
N GLY A 98 -12.21 -0.04 -1.61
CA GLY A 98 -10.75 -0.04 -1.61
C GLY A 98 -10.09 -0.61 -0.35
N MET A 99 -10.86 -1.24 0.56
CA MET A 99 -10.30 -1.98 1.69
C MET A 99 -9.68 -3.29 1.23
N ALA A 100 -8.65 -3.77 1.94
CA ALA A 100 -8.16 -5.13 1.77
C ALA A 100 -9.28 -6.12 2.12
N LEU A 101 -9.33 -7.22 1.38
CA LEU A 101 -10.26 -8.30 1.66
C LEU A 101 -9.71 -9.18 2.77
N GLU A 102 -10.59 -9.70 3.60
CA GLU A 102 -10.25 -10.61 4.70
C GLU A 102 -10.76 -12.02 4.38
N PRO A 103 -10.07 -13.09 4.81
CA PRO A 103 -10.50 -14.45 4.54
C PRO A 103 -11.83 -14.72 5.26
N VAL A 104 -12.79 -15.33 4.56
CA VAL A 104 -14.13 -15.65 5.07
C VAL A 104 -14.08 -16.60 6.27
N MET A 105 -13.09 -17.49 6.28
CA MET A 105 -12.80 -18.34 7.43
C MET A 105 -11.60 -17.77 8.19
N PRO A 106 -11.70 -17.53 9.52
CA PRO A 106 -10.57 -17.12 10.31
C PRO A 106 -9.52 -18.25 10.30
N SER A 107 -8.42 -18.07 9.56
CA SER A 107 -7.28 -18.97 9.66
C SER A 107 -6.72 -18.91 11.09
N SER A 108 -6.44 -20.08 11.67
CA SER A 108 -5.99 -20.26 13.07
C SER A 108 -4.67 -19.56 13.43
N GLU A 109 -3.96 -18.96 12.46
CA GLU A 109 -2.75 -18.17 12.69
C GLU A 109 -2.88 -16.74 12.16
N ALA A 110 -3.82 -15.95 12.70
CA ALA A 110 -3.76 -14.49 12.59
C ALA A 110 -2.68 -13.93 13.55
N ARG A 111 -1.41 -14.26 13.29
CA ARG A 111 -0.28 -13.61 13.97
C ARG A 111 -0.02 -12.26 13.30
N ASP A 112 -0.30 -11.20 14.07
CA ASP A 112 -0.07 -9.78 13.76
C ASP A 112 -0.63 -9.30 12.42
N ASN A 113 -1.74 -8.55 12.45
CA ASN A 113 -2.28 -7.91 11.25
C ASN A 113 -1.25 -6.86 10.75
N PRO A 114 -0.45 -7.16 9.69
CA PRO A 114 0.71 -6.34 9.34
C PRO A 114 0.28 -4.96 8.83
N GLU A 115 -0.97 -4.83 8.35
CA GLU A 115 -1.56 -3.57 7.93
C GLU A 115 -1.78 -2.60 9.10
N LEU A 116 -2.28 -3.10 10.25
CA LEU A 116 -2.44 -2.28 11.44
C LEU A 116 -1.08 -1.74 11.91
N ALA A 117 -0.04 -2.57 11.83
CA ALA A 117 1.32 -2.15 12.15
C ALA A 117 1.87 -1.11 11.16
N ASP A 118 1.58 -1.23 9.86
CA ASP A 118 1.99 -0.26 8.83
C ASP A 118 1.28 1.09 9.01
N PHE A 119 -0.05 1.11 9.14
CA PHE A 119 -0.82 2.33 9.38
C PHE A 119 -0.44 3.01 10.70
N ARG A 120 -0.23 2.23 11.77
CA ARG A 120 0.23 2.75 13.06
C ARG A 120 1.62 3.37 12.96
N ARG A 121 2.57 2.73 12.25
CA ARG A 121 3.92 3.28 12.04
C ARG A 121 3.85 4.58 11.26
N ARG A 122 3.15 4.60 10.12
CA ARG A 122 2.97 5.81 9.31
C ARG A 122 2.40 6.96 10.12
N PHE A 123 1.32 6.70 10.88
CA PHE A 123 0.71 7.67 11.77
C PHE A 123 1.71 8.23 12.80
N TRP A 124 2.41 7.37 13.54
CA TRP A 124 3.35 7.81 14.57
C TRP A 124 4.57 8.54 14.01
N TYR A 125 5.05 8.18 12.82
CA TYR A 125 6.16 8.90 12.18
C TYR A 125 5.72 10.26 11.63
N THR A 126 4.49 10.40 11.15
CA THR A 126 4.00 11.68 10.58
C THR A 126 3.30 12.59 11.60
N LEU A 127 2.93 12.09 12.78
CA LEU A 127 2.30 12.86 13.84
C LEU A 127 3.17 14.05 14.30
N PRO A 128 4.47 13.90 14.60
CA PRO A 128 5.30 15.04 15.02
C PRO A 128 5.40 16.12 13.93
N LEU A 129 5.47 15.72 12.66
CA LEU A 129 5.51 16.66 11.53
C LEU A 129 4.19 17.41 11.39
N THR A 130 3.06 16.71 11.53
CA THR A 130 1.73 17.32 11.49
C THR A 130 1.55 18.33 12.62
N ILE A 131 1.99 17.99 13.83
CA ILE A 131 1.96 18.89 14.98
C ILE A 131 2.82 20.13 14.69
N MET A 132 4.03 19.94 14.15
CA MET A 132 4.92 21.06 13.81
C MET A 132 4.29 22.02 12.80
N VAL A 133 3.73 21.50 11.70
CA VAL A 133 3.03 22.33 10.69
C VAL A 133 1.85 23.08 11.30
N THR A 134 1.05 22.40 12.12
CA THR A 134 -0.13 23.01 12.75
C THR A 134 0.27 24.12 13.72
N LEU A 135 1.33 23.93 14.50
CA LEU A 135 1.85 24.94 15.42
C LEU A 135 2.36 26.17 14.67
N ILE A 136 3.06 25.99 13.54
CA ILE A 136 3.53 27.10 12.71
C ILE A 136 2.33 27.85 12.11
N ALA A 137 1.35 27.14 11.56
CA ALA A 137 0.17 27.74 10.94
C ALA A 137 -0.70 28.52 11.94
N MET A 138 -0.92 27.96 13.14
CA MET A 138 -1.77 28.54 14.17
C MET A 138 -1.05 29.51 15.11
N SER A 139 0.24 29.79 14.92
CA SER A 139 0.99 30.71 15.79
C SER A 139 0.57 32.18 15.67
N GLY A 140 -0.42 32.50 14.82
CA GLY A 140 -0.91 33.86 14.62
C GLY A 140 0.16 34.84 14.15
N GLY A 141 1.15 34.35 13.39
CA GLY A 141 2.28 35.15 12.90
C GLY A 141 3.41 35.40 13.90
N ALA A 142 3.39 34.78 15.10
CA ALA A 142 4.54 34.81 16.00
C ALA A 142 5.84 34.35 15.32
N PHE A 143 5.73 33.36 14.43
CA PHE A 143 6.82 32.82 13.63
C PHE A 143 7.13 33.63 12.36
N ASP A 144 6.30 34.58 11.95
CA ASP A 144 6.53 35.40 10.74
C ASP A 144 7.73 36.33 10.90
N SER A 145 7.98 36.82 12.12
CA SER A 145 9.17 37.62 12.43
C SER A 145 10.48 36.83 12.30
N LEU A 146 10.45 35.52 12.51
CA LEU A 146 11.63 34.64 12.47
C LEU A 146 11.84 34.01 11.10
N LEU A 147 10.74 33.70 10.41
CA LEU A 147 10.76 32.89 9.19
C LEU A 147 10.44 33.68 7.92
N GLY A 148 9.74 34.81 8.02
CA GLY A 148 9.41 35.68 6.90
C GLY A 148 8.98 34.90 5.65
N THR A 149 9.64 35.18 4.53
CA THR A 149 9.40 34.52 3.23
C THR A 149 9.75 33.03 3.18
N ALA A 150 10.46 32.48 4.17
CA ALA A 150 10.80 31.06 4.25
C ALA A 150 9.68 30.22 4.92
N ARG A 151 8.69 30.86 5.57
CA ARG A 151 7.60 30.16 6.26
C ARG A 151 6.82 29.21 5.32
N PRO A 152 6.32 29.65 4.15
CA PRO A 152 5.55 28.77 3.26
C PRO A 152 6.40 27.60 2.71
N TRP A 153 7.70 27.80 2.57
CA TRP A 153 8.64 26.77 2.14
C TRP A 153 8.87 25.70 3.21
N MET A 154 8.94 26.09 4.49
CA MET A 154 9.04 25.12 5.58
C MET A 154 7.74 24.34 5.77
N GLU A 155 6.59 25.01 5.70
CA GLU A 155 5.29 24.34 5.76
C GLU A 155 5.13 23.33 4.62
N LEU A 156 5.53 23.70 3.40
CA LEU A 156 5.60 22.78 2.26
C LEU A 156 6.53 21.58 2.57
N ALA A 157 7.75 21.82 3.05
CA ALA A 157 8.72 20.77 3.31
C ALA A 157 8.24 19.78 4.38
N LEU A 158 7.57 20.27 5.42
CA LEU A 158 7.04 19.45 6.51
C LEU A 158 5.73 18.73 6.12
N ALA A 159 4.84 19.39 5.37
CA ALA A 159 3.56 18.80 4.96
C ALA A 159 3.72 17.76 3.84
N THR A 160 4.71 17.91 2.96
CA THR A 160 4.97 16.98 1.85
C THR A 160 5.09 15.51 2.27
N PRO A 161 5.92 15.12 3.25
CA PRO A 161 5.97 13.73 3.70
C PRO A 161 4.67 13.28 4.37
N VAL A 162 3.95 14.17 5.06
CA VAL A 162 2.65 13.82 5.65
C VAL A 162 1.63 13.50 4.55
N VAL A 163 1.51 14.38 3.56
CA VAL A 163 0.52 14.26 2.50
C VAL A 163 0.88 13.16 1.50
N LEU A 164 2.12 13.15 1.00
CA LEU A 164 2.52 12.24 -0.06
C LEU A 164 2.87 10.84 0.43
N TRP A 165 3.54 10.68 1.58
CA TRP A 165 3.93 9.35 2.08
C TRP A 165 2.85 8.72 2.95
N SER A 166 2.34 9.47 3.94
CA SER A 166 1.26 8.99 4.82
C SER A 166 -0.07 8.88 4.09
N GLY A 167 -0.39 9.87 3.25
CA GLY A 167 -1.62 9.90 2.46
C GLY A 167 -1.62 9.05 1.20
N TRP A 168 -0.49 8.46 0.79
CA TRP A 168 -0.40 7.64 -0.44
C TRP A 168 -1.52 6.60 -0.58
N PRO A 169 -1.83 5.77 0.44
CA PRO A 169 -2.87 4.76 0.31
C PRO A 169 -4.25 5.36 0.03
N PHE A 170 -4.53 6.56 0.54
CA PHE A 170 -5.80 7.25 0.31
C PHE A 170 -5.91 7.81 -1.11
N PHE A 171 -4.82 8.34 -1.66
CA PHE A 171 -4.80 8.78 -3.06
C PHE A 171 -4.98 7.60 -4.03
N VAL A 172 -4.42 6.43 -3.72
CA VAL A 172 -4.67 5.21 -4.50
C VAL A 172 -6.16 4.83 -4.46
N ARG A 173 -6.77 4.82 -3.27
CA ARG A 173 -8.21 4.53 -3.10
C ARG A 173 -9.10 5.58 -3.77
N TRP A 174 -8.70 6.85 -3.73
CA TRP A 174 -9.38 7.93 -4.42
C TRP A 174 -9.41 7.72 -5.94
N ILE A 175 -8.26 7.40 -6.55
CA ILE A 175 -8.17 7.13 -7.99
C ILE A 175 -8.99 5.90 -8.37
N GLN A 176 -8.96 4.84 -7.54
CA GLN A 176 -9.82 3.66 -7.73
C GLN A 176 -11.30 4.06 -7.71
N SER A 177 -11.73 4.82 -6.71
CA SER A 177 -13.11 5.32 -6.57
C SER A 177 -13.59 6.11 -7.79
N LEU A 178 -12.72 6.95 -8.35
CA LEU A 178 -12.98 7.70 -9.58
C LEU A 178 -13.13 6.77 -10.79
N LYS A 179 -12.25 5.77 -10.92
CA LYS A 179 -12.30 4.76 -12.00
C LYS A 179 -13.57 3.90 -11.92
N GLN A 180 -13.94 3.45 -10.73
CA GLN A 180 -15.16 2.66 -10.50
C GLN A 180 -16.45 3.49 -10.55
N ARG A 181 -16.37 4.84 -10.68
CA ARG A 181 -17.52 5.77 -10.66
C ARG A 181 -18.45 5.60 -9.45
N SER A 182 -17.90 5.15 -8.33
CA SER A 182 -18.60 4.95 -7.07
C SER A 182 -18.09 5.95 -6.04
N PRO A 183 -18.66 7.17 -5.95
CA PRO A 183 -18.19 8.18 -5.00
C PRO A 183 -18.34 7.68 -3.55
N ASN A 184 -17.28 7.80 -2.78
CA ASN A 184 -17.19 7.33 -1.40
C ASN A 184 -16.39 8.31 -0.52
N MET A 185 -16.19 7.96 0.75
CA MET A 185 -15.42 8.75 1.72
C MET A 185 -14.02 9.13 1.19
N TRP A 186 -13.33 8.20 0.51
CA TRP A 186 -12.01 8.44 -0.07
C TRP A 186 -12.04 9.46 -1.20
N THR A 187 -13.17 9.56 -1.91
CA THR A 187 -13.34 10.57 -2.94
C THR A 187 -13.29 11.96 -2.36
N LEU A 188 -14.06 12.20 -1.29
CA LEU A 188 -14.11 13.50 -0.61
C LEU A 188 -12.76 13.86 0.02
N ILE A 189 -12.13 12.92 0.73
CA ILE A 189 -10.82 13.14 1.35
C ILE A 189 -9.77 13.44 0.28
N GLY A 190 -9.67 12.61 -0.76
CA GLY A 190 -8.67 12.75 -1.82
C GLY A 190 -8.82 14.04 -2.61
N THR A 191 -10.05 14.44 -2.97
CA THR A 191 -10.26 15.72 -3.64
C THR A 191 -9.98 16.90 -2.73
N GLY A 192 -10.39 16.84 -1.46
CA GLY A 192 -10.22 17.95 -0.52
C GLY A 192 -8.75 18.20 -0.17
N THR A 193 -8.04 17.14 0.26
CA THR A 193 -6.61 17.24 0.62
C THR A 193 -5.75 17.50 -0.61
N GLY A 194 -6.07 16.89 -1.75
CA GLY A 194 -5.40 17.12 -3.02
C GLY A 194 -5.55 18.56 -3.50
N ALA A 195 -6.76 19.13 -3.46
CA ALA A 195 -7.00 20.52 -3.85
C ALA A 195 -6.30 21.50 -2.90
N ALA A 196 -6.40 21.29 -1.58
CA ALA A 196 -5.74 22.14 -0.58
C ALA A 196 -4.22 22.12 -0.74
N TYR A 197 -3.62 20.93 -0.91
CA TYR A 197 -2.19 20.79 -1.11
C TYR A 197 -1.73 21.42 -2.43
N LEU A 198 -2.41 21.14 -3.55
CA LEU A 198 -2.05 21.69 -4.86
C LEU A 198 -2.15 23.23 -4.88
N TYR A 199 -3.23 23.77 -4.33
CA TYR A 199 -3.39 25.22 -4.16
C TYR A 199 -2.21 25.81 -3.37
N SER A 200 -1.86 25.18 -2.25
CA SER A 200 -0.79 25.67 -1.37
C SER A 200 0.58 25.59 -2.05
N VAL A 201 0.85 24.55 -2.83
CA VAL A 201 2.06 24.45 -3.66
C VAL A 201 2.14 25.58 -4.68
N ILE A 202 1.03 25.86 -5.39
CA ILE A 202 0.98 26.94 -6.39
C ILE A 202 1.15 28.31 -5.71
N ALA A 203 0.52 28.52 -4.55
CA ALA A 203 0.65 29.72 -3.75
C ALA A 203 2.11 29.97 -3.30
N THR A 204 2.83 28.92 -2.88
CA THR A 204 4.24 29.01 -2.47
C THR A 204 5.20 29.22 -3.65
N VAL A 205 5.03 28.49 -4.75
CA VAL A 205 6.01 28.49 -5.87
C VAL A 205 5.78 29.66 -6.82
N ALA A 206 4.52 30.04 -7.06
CA ALA A 206 4.15 31.05 -8.05
C ALA A 206 3.10 32.03 -7.48
N PRO A 207 3.45 32.83 -6.45
CA PRO A 207 2.53 33.83 -5.88
C PRO A 207 2.12 34.91 -6.91
N GLY A 208 2.91 35.06 -7.97
CA GLY A 208 2.66 35.95 -9.11
C GLY A 208 1.34 35.71 -9.86
N ILE A 209 0.78 34.50 -9.80
CA ILE A 209 -0.47 34.13 -10.49
C ILE A 209 -1.69 34.70 -9.78
N PHE A 210 -1.60 34.95 -8.47
CA PHE A 210 -2.72 35.43 -7.67
C PHE A 210 -2.85 36.97 -7.75
N PRO A 211 -4.08 37.52 -7.78
CA PRO A 211 -4.30 38.97 -7.75
C PRO A 211 -3.68 39.61 -6.50
N THR A 212 -3.27 40.88 -6.58
CA THR A 212 -2.64 41.61 -5.47
C THR A 212 -3.53 41.74 -4.24
N SER A 213 -4.86 41.63 -4.39
CA SER A 213 -5.82 41.63 -3.27
C SER A 213 -5.73 40.39 -2.38
N PHE A 214 -5.13 39.29 -2.86
CA PHE A 214 -4.94 38.05 -2.12
C PHE A 214 -3.54 37.91 -1.52
N ARG A 215 -2.67 38.90 -1.72
CA ARG A 215 -1.30 38.93 -1.17
C ARG A 215 -1.27 39.81 0.06
N LEU A 216 -1.00 39.22 1.22
CA LEU A 216 -0.68 39.95 2.45
C LEU A 216 0.85 39.99 2.55
N ASP A 217 1.44 41.18 2.51
CA ASP A 217 2.90 41.38 2.54
C ASP A 217 3.70 40.61 1.46
N GLY A 218 3.07 40.31 0.32
CA GLY A 218 3.69 39.60 -0.81
C GLY A 218 3.45 38.09 -0.82
N ASP A 219 2.98 37.52 0.29
CA ASP A 219 2.70 36.10 0.44
C ASP A 219 1.20 35.81 0.30
N VAL A 220 0.89 34.64 -0.27
CA VAL A 220 -0.48 34.13 -0.42
C VAL A 220 -0.76 33.15 0.71
N ALA A 221 -1.93 33.22 1.32
CA ALA A 221 -2.33 32.29 2.37
C ALA A 221 -2.28 30.84 1.85
N VAL A 222 -1.62 29.95 2.59
CA VAL A 222 -1.48 28.52 2.30
C VAL A 222 -2.34 27.68 3.25
N TYR A 223 -2.62 26.44 2.87
CA TYR A 223 -3.47 25.49 3.60
C TYR A 223 -2.78 24.12 3.80
N PHE A 224 -1.46 24.12 4.00
CA PHE A 224 -0.69 22.91 4.23
C PHE A 224 -1.08 22.21 5.53
N GLU A 225 -1.43 22.98 6.56
CA GLU A 225 -1.94 22.54 7.84
C GLU A 225 -3.27 21.80 7.69
N ALA A 226 -4.20 22.33 6.90
CA ALA A 226 -5.50 21.69 6.68
C ALA A 226 -5.31 20.31 6.01
N ALA A 227 -4.48 20.24 4.96
CA ALA A 227 -4.20 18.98 4.27
C ALA A 227 -3.53 17.95 5.20
N ALA A 228 -2.53 18.38 5.99
CA ALA A 228 -1.81 17.52 6.92
C ALA A 228 -2.70 17.00 8.06
N VAL A 229 -3.51 17.88 8.67
CA VAL A 229 -4.44 17.52 9.76
C VAL A 229 -5.49 16.53 9.27
N ILE A 230 -6.10 16.77 8.11
CA ILE A 230 -7.10 15.84 7.54
C ILE A 230 -6.49 14.46 7.31
N ILE A 231 -5.29 14.37 6.73
CA ILE A 231 -4.62 13.07 6.50
C ILE A 231 -4.27 12.38 7.83
N SER A 232 -3.79 13.13 8.82
CA SER A 232 -3.47 12.60 10.14
C SER A 232 -4.71 12.05 10.87
N LEU A 233 -5.81 12.80 10.90
CA LEU A 233 -7.06 12.38 11.54
C LEU A 233 -7.71 11.19 10.83
N THR A 234 -7.62 11.14 9.49
CA THR A 234 -8.15 10.00 8.71
C THR A 234 -7.34 8.72 8.95
N LEU A 235 -6.00 8.82 9.06
CA LEU A 235 -5.15 7.69 9.50
C LEU A 235 -5.51 7.23 10.90
N LEU A 236 -5.70 8.15 11.85
CA LEU A 236 -6.12 7.82 13.20
C LEU A 236 -7.45 7.07 13.19
N GLY A 237 -8.44 7.55 12.42
CA GLY A 237 -9.72 6.87 12.27
C GLY A 237 -9.58 5.43 11.77
N GLN A 238 -8.73 5.21 10.76
CA GLN A 238 -8.45 3.85 10.25
C GLN A 238 -7.75 2.96 11.27
N VAL A 239 -6.81 3.51 12.06
CA VAL A 239 -6.15 2.75 13.13
C VAL A 239 -7.15 2.34 14.21
N LEU A 240 -8.05 3.25 14.61
CA LEU A 240 -9.10 2.95 15.60
C LEU A 240 -10.09 1.91 15.06
N GLU A 241 -10.52 2.04 13.80
CA GLU A 241 -11.43 1.10 13.14
C GLU A 241 -10.82 -0.30 13.07
N LEU A 242 -9.59 -0.43 12.57
CA LEU A 242 -8.90 -1.71 12.44
C LEU A 242 -8.60 -2.34 13.81
N LYS A 243 -8.23 -1.52 14.80
CA LYS A 243 -8.01 -2.00 16.18
C LYS A 243 -9.30 -2.58 16.76
N ALA A 244 -10.42 -1.86 16.68
CA ALA A 244 -11.71 -2.32 17.20
C ALA A 244 -12.15 -3.64 16.54
N ARG A 245 -12.02 -3.76 15.22
CA ARG A 245 -12.34 -5.00 14.48
C ARG A 245 -11.47 -6.18 14.91
N SER A 246 -10.17 -5.94 15.13
CA SER A 246 -9.23 -6.99 15.54
C SER A 246 -9.56 -7.56 16.93
N GLU A 247 -10.01 -6.70 17.85
CA GLU A 247 -10.40 -7.10 19.21
C GLU A 247 -11.69 -7.92 19.21
N THR A 248 -12.72 -7.51 18.45
CA THR A 248 -13.97 -8.28 18.32
C THR A 248 -13.74 -9.62 17.63
N GLY A 249 -12.88 -9.67 16.60
CA GLY A 249 -12.54 -10.91 15.93
C GLY A 249 -11.78 -11.90 16.82
N ALA A 250 -10.92 -11.41 17.71
CA ALA A 250 -10.24 -12.25 18.70
C ALA A 250 -11.23 -12.86 19.72
N ALA A 251 -12.21 -12.08 20.18
CA ALA A 251 -13.23 -12.56 21.11
C ALA A 251 -14.12 -13.66 20.51
N ILE A 252 -14.55 -13.52 19.26
CA ILE A 252 -15.37 -14.53 18.56
C ILE A 252 -14.59 -15.85 18.39
N ARG A 253 -13.31 -15.78 18.00
CA ARG A 253 -12.46 -16.98 17.90
C ARG A 253 -12.33 -17.72 19.22
N GLY A 254 -12.17 -17.00 20.33
CA GLY A 254 -12.08 -17.60 21.66
C GLY A 254 -13.31 -18.41 22.08
N VAL A 255 -14.47 -18.19 21.45
CA VAL A 255 -15.69 -18.99 21.67
C VAL A 255 -15.75 -20.22 20.75
N MET A 256 -15.13 -20.17 19.57
CA MET A 256 -15.10 -21.30 18.62
C MET A 256 -14.03 -22.34 18.94
N ASP A 257 -12.98 -21.94 19.65
CA ASP A 257 -11.87 -22.82 20.07
C ASP A 257 -12.21 -23.61 21.36
N TRP A 258 -13.44 -23.50 21.89
CA TRP A 258 -13.95 -24.22 23.06
C TRP A 258 -14.90 -25.34 22.65
#